data_AF-A0A7S1M512-F1
#
_entry.id   AF-A0A7S1M512-F1
#
_cell.length_a   1.000
_cell.length_b   1.000
_cell.length_c   1.000
_cell.angle_alpha   90.00
_cell.angle_beta   90.00
_cell.angle_gamma   90.00
#
_symmetry.space_group_name_H-M   'P 1'
#
loop_
_entity.id
_entity.type
_entity.pdbx_description
1 polymer ?
#
loop_
_entity_poly.entity_id
_entity_poly.type
_entity_poly.pdbx_seq_one_letter_code
_entity_poly.pdbx_strand_id
1 'polypeptide(L)'
;FMAISGGDDWKQLAEPLEHISPLFLLFYALFVMLVVFGLLNVLTAVFVDATANIAQSDQELAIQDSLDKETSTVRQLTAIFVETDAGGSGTVSRKDFAEKLEDPRFRAQMK
;
A
#
# COMPACT_ATOMS: atom_id res chain seq x y z
N PHE A 1 -20.84 26.53 5.08
CA PHE A 1 -20.73 25.10 5.40
C PHE A 1 -21.87 24.32 4.76
N MET A 2 -23.13 24.52 5.18
CA MET A 2 -24.31 23.80 4.66
C MET A 2 -24.40 23.76 3.12
N ALA A 3 -24.19 24.90 2.46
CA ALA A 3 -24.19 25.02 0.99
C ALA A 3 -23.15 24.14 0.24
N ILE A 4 -22.12 23.66 0.93
CA ILE A 4 -20.98 22.95 0.33
C ILE A 4 -20.90 21.50 0.82
N SER A 5 -21.22 21.25 2.08
CA SER A 5 -21.12 19.93 2.71
C SER A 5 -22.32 19.01 2.44
N GLY A 6 -23.21 19.37 1.50
CA GLY A 6 -24.45 18.65 1.22
C GLY A 6 -25.55 18.86 2.26
N GLY A 7 -25.53 20.00 2.97
CA GLY A 7 -26.64 20.44 3.83
C GLY A 7 -27.80 20.96 2.97
N ASP A 8 -28.18 22.23 3.17
CA ASP A 8 -29.24 22.84 2.38
C ASP A 8 -28.79 23.19 0.95
N ASP A 9 -29.75 23.25 0.03
CA ASP A 9 -29.52 23.68 -1.34
C ASP A 9 -28.96 25.11 -1.34
N TRP A 10 -27.77 25.27 -1.95
CA TRP A 10 -27.10 26.55 -2.04
C TRP A 10 -27.98 27.62 -2.72
N LYS A 11 -28.88 27.23 -3.63
CA LYS A 11 -29.82 28.13 -4.27
C LYS A 11 -30.84 28.67 -3.28
N GLN A 12 -31.40 27.83 -2.40
CA GLN A 12 -32.35 28.27 -1.37
C GLN A 12 -31.69 29.26 -0.40
N LEU A 13 -30.43 29.01 -0.05
CA LEU A 13 -29.64 29.93 0.78
C LEU A 13 -29.33 31.25 0.05
N ALA A 14 -29.40 31.29 -1.28
CA ALA A 14 -29.17 32.47 -2.10
C ALA A 14 -30.43 33.33 -2.34
N GLU A 15 -31.64 32.79 -2.15
CA GLU A 15 -32.90 33.51 -2.40
C GLU A 15 -32.99 34.88 -1.71
N PRO A 16 -32.57 35.06 -0.44
CA PRO A 16 -32.60 36.38 0.19
C PRO A 16 -31.64 37.39 -0.47
N LEU A 17 -30.53 36.92 -1.07
CA LEU A 17 -29.54 37.77 -1.72
C LEU A 17 -30.04 38.33 -3.05
N GLU A 18 -30.93 37.60 -3.74
CA GLU A 18 -31.58 38.05 -4.98
C GLU A 18 -32.39 39.34 -4.76
N HIS A 19 -33.00 39.46 -3.58
CA HIS A 19 -33.83 40.61 -3.20
C HIS A 19 -33.01 41.83 -2.75
N ILE A 20 -31.70 41.66 -2.49
CA ILE A 20 -30.80 42.73 -2.04
C ILE A 20 -30.05 43.34 -3.22
N SER A 21 -29.29 42.53 -3.96
CA SER A 21 -28.60 42.96 -5.18
C SER A 21 -28.11 41.77 -5.99
N PRO A 22 -28.29 41.78 -7.33
CA PRO A 22 -27.76 40.74 -8.22
C PRO A 22 -26.25 40.53 -8.11
N LEU A 23 -25.50 41.54 -7.68
CA LEU A 23 -24.05 41.44 -7.53
C LEU A 23 -23.66 40.49 -6.38
N PHE A 24 -24.40 40.51 -5.27
CA PHE A 24 -24.14 39.59 -4.15
C PHE A 24 -24.49 38.15 -4.53
N LEU A 25 -25.56 37.95 -5.30
CA LEU A 25 -25.91 36.65 -5.86
C LEU A 25 -24.78 36.12 -6.75
N LEU A 26 -24.21 36.96 -7.62
CA LEU A 26 -23.10 36.58 -8.49
C LEU A 26 -21.86 36.16 -7.69
N PHE A 27 -21.45 36.95 -6.69
CA PHE A 27 -20.31 36.60 -5.84
C PHE A 27 -20.54 35.31 -5.05
N TYR A 28 -21.75 35.11 -4.52
CA TYR A 28 -22.10 33.89 -3.82
C TYR A 28 -22.06 32.66 -4.74
N ALA A 29 -22.63 32.76 -5.94
CA ALA A 29 -22.62 31.67 -6.91
C ALA A 29 -21.18 31.33 -7.36
N LEU A 30 -20.33 32.34 -7.60
CA LEU A 30 -18.91 32.13 -7.90
C LEU A 30 -18.18 31.44 -6.75
N PHE A 31 -18.43 31.85 -5.51
CA PHE A 31 -17.88 31.19 -4.33
C PHE A 31 -18.27 29.71 -4.28
N VAL A 32 -19.57 29.39 -4.43
CA VAL A 32 -20.05 28.00 -4.42
C VAL A 32 -19.39 27.19 -5.54
N MET A 33 -19.35 27.72 -6.78
CA MET A 33 -18.71 27.04 -7.91
C MET A 33 -17.22 26.77 -7.66
N LEU A 34 -16.46 27.76 -7.17
CA LEU A 34 -15.03 27.60 -6.91
C LEU A 34 -14.76 26.55 -5.82
N VAL A 35 -15.58 26.51 -4.79
CA VAL A 35 -15.41 25.54 -3.71
C VAL A 35 -15.81 24.14 -4.18
N VAL A 36 -16.97 24.00 -4.84
CA VAL A 36 -17.48 22.68 -5.28
C VAL A 36 -16.65 22.09 -6.42
N PHE A 37 -16.30 22.88 -7.44
CA PHE A 37 -15.57 22.37 -8.61
C PHE A 37 -14.06 22.55 -8.51
N GLY A 38 -13.58 23.51 -7.73
CA GLY A 38 -12.15 23.75 -7.54
C GLY A 38 -11.65 23.04 -6.29
N LEU A 39 -12.02 23.57 -5.12
CA LEU A 39 -11.44 23.13 -3.84
C LEU A 39 -11.69 21.65 -3.55
N LEU A 40 -12.93 21.17 -3.71
CA LEU A 40 -13.24 19.76 -3.46
C LEU A 40 -12.45 18.84 -4.39
N ASN A 41 -12.36 19.17 -5.69
CA ASN A 41 -11.59 18.37 -6.64
C ASN A 41 -10.09 18.36 -6.33
N VAL A 42 -9.53 19.48 -5.89
CA VAL A 42 -8.13 19.56 -5.44
C VAL A 42 -7.92 18.67 -4.21
N LEU A 43 -8.81 18.73 -3.23
CA LEU A 43 -8.74 17.86 -2.05
C LEU A 43 -8.85 16.38 -2.43
N THR A 44 -9.82 16.02 -3.29
CA THR A 44 -9.96 14.65 -3.80
C THR A 44 -8.69 14.20 -4.52
N ALA A 45 -8.07 15.05 -5.35
CA ALA A 45 -6.81 14.71 -6.02
C ALA A 45 -5.68 14.42 -5.02
N VAL A 46 -5.55 15.21 -3.96
CA VAL A 46 -4.55 14.96 -2.90
C VAL A 46 -4.80 13.63 -2.19
N PHE A 47 -6.06 13.30 -1.88
CA PHE A 47 -6.38 12.00 -1.25
C PHE A 47 -6.11 10.82 -2.17
N VAL A 48 -6.44 10.95 -3.47
CA VAL A 48 -6.15 9.91 -4.46
C VAL A 48 -4.64 9.71 -4.61
N ASP A 49 -3.86 10.79 -4.66
CA ASP A 49 -2.40 10.72 -4.74
C ASP A 49 -1.78 10.04 -3.51
N ALA A 50 -2.21 10.44 -2.30
CA ALA A 50 -1.78 9.80 -1.06
C ALA A 50 -2.13 8.31 -1.03
N THR A 51 -3.33 7.94 -1.47
CA THR A 51 -3.78 6.54 -1.53
C THR A 51 -2.98 5.74 -2.55
N ALA A 52 -2.68 6.33 -3.71
CA ALA A 52 -1.86 5.71 -4.75
C ALA A 52 -0.42 5.47 -4.27
N ASN A 53 0.18 6.43 -3.56
CA ASN A 53 1.53 6.31 -3.00
C ASN A 53 1.61 5.21 -1.93
N ILE A 54 0.60 5.10 -1.07
CA ILE A 54 0.53 4.00 -0.08
C ILE A 54 0.42 2.65 -0.79
N ALA A 55 -0.47 2.52 -1.77
CA ALA A 55 -0.64 1.28 -2.52
C ALA A 55 0.64 0.85 -3.25
N GLN A 56 1.39 1.80 -3.82
CA GLN A 56 2.68 1.54 -4.45
C GLN A 56 3.73 1.07 -3.43
N SER A 57 3.81 1.73 -2.27
CA SER A 57 4.73 1.33 -1.19
C SER A 57 4.41 -0.07 -0.67
N ASP A 58 3.13 -0.41 -0.49
CA ASP A 58 2.72 -1.75 -0.05
C ASP A 58 3.11 -2.83 -1.07
N GLN A 59 2.99 -2.53 -2.37
CA GLN A 59 3.43 -3.43 -3.42
C GLN A 59 4.95 -3.64 -3.40
N GLU A 60 5.74 -2.57 -3.23
CA GLU A 60 7.20 -2.65 -3.16
C GLU A 60 7.67 -3.45 -1.93
N LEU A 61 7.04 -3.22 -0.77
CA LEU A 61 7.30 -4.01 0.44
C LEU A 61 6.99 -5.50 0.24
N ALA A 62 5.88 -5.83 -0.44
CA ALA A 62 5.53 -7.22 -0.73
C ALA A 62 6.55 -7.90 -1.67
N ILE A 63 7.08 -7.17 -2.65
CA ILE A 63 8.15 -7.65 -3.54
C ILE A 63 9.43 -7.89 -2.73
N GLN A 64 9.83 -6.93 -1.89
CA GLN A 64 11.02 -7.04 -1.04
C GLN A 64 10.93 -8.23 -0.09
N ASP A 65 9.79 -8.42 0.59
CA ASP A 65 9.54 -9.56 1.48
C ASP A 65 9.62 -10.91 0.72
N SER A 66 9.17 -10.93 -0.54
CA SER A 66 9.27 -12.13 -1.40
C SER A 66 10.74 -12.45 -1.74
N LEU A 67 11.53 -11.44 -2.10
CA LEU A 67 12.97 -11.59 -2.39
C LEU A 67 13.77 -12.00 -1.14
N ASP A 68 13.43 -11.42 0.01
CA ASP A 68 14.05 -11.73 1.30
C ASP A 68 13.72 -13.16 1.73
N LYS A 69 12.48 -13.61 1.52
CA LYS A 69 12.08 -15.01 1.74
C LYS A 69 12.90 -15.96 0.89
N GLU A 70 12.98 -15.74 -0.43
CA GLU A 70 13.77 -16.57 -1.35
C GLU A 70 15.24 -16.64 -0.92
N THR A 71 15.84 -15.48 -0.63
CA THR A 71 17.22 -15.38 -0.16
C THR A 71 17.42 -16.11 1.18
N SER A 72 16.47 -15.99 2.11
CA SER A 72 16.53 -16.67 3.39
C SER A 72 16.43 -18.19 3.23
N THR A 73 15.59 -18.67 2.32
CA THR A 73 15.44 -20.10 2.01
C THR A 73 16.74 -20.66 1.44
N VAL A 74 17.36 -19.97 0.48
CA VAL A 74 18.66 -20.37 -0.09
C VAL A 74 19.74 -20.39 0.99
N ARG A 75 19.78 -19.39 1.88
CA ARG A 75 20.74 -19.34 3.00
C ARG A 75 20.53 -20.49 3.98
N GLN A 76 19.28 -20.79 4.35
CA GLN A 76 18.96 -21.92 5.24
C GLN A 76 19.38 -23.25 4.62
N LEU A 77 19.04 -23.48 3.35
CA LEU A 77 19.46 -24.69 2.63
C LEU A 77 20.99 -24.79 2.56
N THR A 78 21.67 -23.68 2.26
CA THR A 78 23.14 -23.65 2.20
C THR A 78 23.75 -23.98 3.57
N ALA A 79 23.22 -23.42 4.66
CA ALA A 79 23.68 -23.73 6.01
C ALA A 79 23.52 -25.22 6.34
N ILE A 80 22.37 -25.80 5.98
CA ILE A 80 22.09 -27.23 6.16
C ILE A 80 23.07 -28.10 5.36
N PHE A 81 23.35 -27.75 4.10
CA PHE A 81 24.31 -28.50 3.28
C PHE A 81 25.75 -28.39 3.80
N VAL A 82 26.15 -27.22 4.30
CA VAL A 82 27.47 -27.01 4.93
C VAL A 82 27.60 -27.82 6.21
N GLU A 83 26.57 -27.87 7.06
CA GLU A 83 26.56 -28.74 8.25
C GLU A 83 26.59 -30.24 7.87
N THR A 84 26.06 -30.56 6.70
CA THR A 84 26.03 -31.93 6.19
C THR A 84 27.40 -32.38 5.65
N ASP A 85 28.15 -31.49 5.02
CA ASP A 85 29.50 -31.71 4.46
C ASP A 85 30.58 -31.71 5.55
N ALA A 86 30.67 -32.81 6.31
CA ALA A 86 31.65 -32.99 7.38
C ALA A 86 33.12 -32.97 6.90
N GLY A 87 33.36 -33.04 5.59
CA GLY A 87 34.70 -33.07 4.97
C GLY A 87 35.16 -31.74 4.37
N GLY A 88 34.30 -30.71 4.31
CA GLY A 88 34.62 -29.44 3.65
C GLY A 88 34.94 -29.58 2.16
N SER A 89 34.43 -30.62 1.52
CA SER A 89 34.70 -30.93 0.11
C SER A 89 33.94 -30.01 -0.86
N GLY A 90 32.93 -29.28 -0.36
CA GLY A 90 31.97 -28.52 -1.16
C GLY A 90 30.91 -29.41 -1.82
N THR A 91 30.93 -30.72 -1.57
CA THR A 91 30.02 -31.70 -2.19
C THR A 91 29.43 -32.64 -1.14
N VAL A 92 28.12 -32.81 -1.14
CA VAL A 92 27.44 -33.78 -0.25
C VAL A 92 27.26 -35.11 -1.00
N SER A 93 27.79 -36.20 -0.46
CA SER A 93 27.60 -37.52 -1.06
C SER A 93 26.17 -38.01 -0.83
N ARG A 94 25.64 -38.83 -1.77
CA ARG A 94 24.31 -39.44 -1.63
C ARG A 94 24.14 -40.22 -0.32
N LYS A 95 25.22 -40.78 0.22
CA LYS A 95 25.19 -41.60 1.42
C LYS A 95 25.06 -40.72 2.68
N ASP A 96 25.83 -39.64 2.75
CA ASP A 96 25.78 -38.67 3.85
C ASP A 96 24.43 -37.94 3.90
N PHE A 97 23.87 -37.65 2.72
CA PHE A 97 22.55 -37.05 2.61
C PHE A 97 21.43 -38.01 3.06
N ALA A 98 21.54 -39.30 2.71
CA ALA A 98 20.57 -40.32 3.13
C ALA A 98 20.59 -40.55 4.65
N GLU A 99 21.78 -40.57 5.27
CA GLU A 99 21.92 -40.65 6.74
C GLU A 99 21.35 -39.39 7.44
N LYS A 100 21.64 -38.19 6.92
CA LYS A 100 21.09 -36.95 7.50
C LYS A 100 19.56 -36.85 7.36
N LEU A 101 18.99 -37.40 6.29
CA LEU A 101 17.54 -37.46 6.07
C LEU A 101 16.78 -38.33 7.09
N GLU A 102 17.47 -39.21 7.80
CA GLU A 102 16.87 -39.98 8.91
C GLU A 102 16.76 -39.15 10.20
N ASP A 103 17.47 -38.02 10.32
CA ASP A 103 17.36 -37.12 11.46
C ASP A 103 15.99 -36.40 11.47
N PRO A 104 15.17 -36.58 12.52
CA PRO A 104 13.88 -35.90 12.67
C PRO A 104 13.96 -34.37 12.58
N ARG A 105 15.07 -33.76 13.01
CA ARG A 105 15.27 -32.29 12.98
C ARG A 105 15.52 -31.80 11.57
N PHE A 106 16.30 -32.56 10.80
CA PHE A 106 16.58 -32.26 9.39
C PHE A 106 15.30 -32.33 8.54
N ARG A 107 14.46 -33.34 8.78
CA ARG A 107 13.15 -33.47 8.10
C ARG A 107 12.16 -32.36 8.46
N ALA A 108 12.26 -31.76 9.63
CA ALA A 108 11.38 -30.67 10.07
C ALA A 108 11.76 -29.32 9.43
N GLN A 109 13.04 -29.09 9.14
CA GLN A 109 13.51 -27.88 8.44
C GLN A 109 13.30 -27.93 6.92
N MET A 110 13.01 -29.12 6.37
CA MET A 110 12.80 -29.33 4.94
C MET A 110 11.32 -29.35 4.51
N LYS A 111 10.40 -29.17 5.47
CA LYS A 111 8.94 -29.04 5.26
C LYS A 111 8.54 -27.57 5.23
#